data_AF-A0A024WZA1-F1
#
_entry.id   AF-A0A024WZA1-F1
#
_cell.length_a   1.000
_cell.length_b   1.000
_cell.length_c   1.000
_cell.angle_alpha   90.00
_cell.angle_beta   90.00
_cell.angle_gamma   90.00
#
_symmetry.space_group_name_H-M   'P 1'
#
loop_
_entity.id
_entity.type
_entity.pdbx_description
1 polymer ?
#
loop_
_entity_poly.entity_id
_entity_poly.type
_entity_poly.pdbx_seq_one_letter_code
_entity_poly.pdbx_strand_id
1 'polypeptide(L)'
;MAKNDIWTPLESNPDSLYLYSCKLGQSKLKFVDIYGFNNDLLDMIPQPVQAVIFLYPVNDNIVSENNTNDKHNLKENFDNVWFIKQDGRKDHPTVHCFTNGDNFLYDTGKIIQDKFIEKCKDDLRFSALAVIPNDNFDII
;
A
#
# COMPACT_ATOMS: atom_id res chain seq x y z
N MET A 1 -14.71 34.69 4.83
CA MET A 1 -15.22 33.31 4.83
C MET A 1 -14.02 32.38 4.90
N ALA A 2 -13.78 31.72 6.03
CA ALA A 2 -12.82 30.63 6.08
C ALA A 2 -13.35 29.54 5.13
N LYS A 3 -12.64 29.34 4.02
CA LYS A 3 -12.90 28.25 3.09
C LYS A 3 -12.58 27.00 3.90
N ASN A 4 -13.54 26.11 4.14
CA ASN A 4 -13.25 24.86 4.84
C ASN A 4 -12.03 24.22 4.17
N ASP A 5 -10.93 24.02 4.91
CA ASP A 5 -9.65 23.48 4.46
C ASP A 5 -9.75 21.98 4.13
N ILE A 6 -10.80 21.59 3.42
CA ILE A 6 -11.05 20.22 2.98
C ILE A 6 -10.30 20.04 1.67
N TRP A 7 -9.22 19.27 1.72
CA TRP A 7 -8.45 18.92 0.53
C TRP A 7 -9.32 18.05 -0.40
N THR A 8 -9.15 18.25 -1.70
CA THR A 8 -9.80 17.39 -2.69
C THR A 8 -9.22 15.98 -2.58
N PRO A 9 -10.06 14.92 -2.48
CA PRO A 9 -9.58 13.55 -2.44
C PRO A 9 -8.70 13.22 -3.64
N LEU A 10 -7.61 12.49 -3.39
CA LEU A 10 -6.71 12.04 -4.45
C LEU A 10 -7.28 10.79 -5.11
N GLU A 11 -7.20 10.76 -6.44
CA GLU A 11 -7.59 9.59 -7.24
C GLU A 11 -6.51 8.50 -7.15
N SER A 12 -6.93 7.25 -6.90
CA SER A 12 -6.04 6.08 -6.95
C SER A 12 -5.83 5.64 -8.39
N ASN A 13 -5.04 6.44 -9.11
CA ASN A 13 -4.68 6.22 -10.51
C ASN A 13 -3.15 6.40 -10.65
N PRO A 14 -2.45 5.52 -11.40
CA PRO A 14 -0.99 5.59 -11.56
C PRO A 14 -0.48 6.94 -12.06
N ASP A 15 -1.10 7.53 -13.08
CA ASP A 15 -0.67 8.78 -13.69
C ASP A 15 -0.88 9.97 -12.75
N SER A 16 -2.03 10.01 -12.07
CA SER A 16 -2.35 11.03 -11.07
C SER A 16 -1.33 11.04 -9.93
N LEU A 17 -0.99 9.87 -9.40
CA LEU A 17 0.00 9.72 -8.33
C LEU A 17 1.43 9.98 -8.79
N TYR A 18 1.79 9.56 -10.01
CA TYR A 18 3.08 9.86 -10.61
C TYR A 18 3.27 11.38 -10.74
N LEU A 19 2.34 12.09 -11.38
CA LEU A 19 2.40 13.54 -11.56
C LEU A 19 2.43 14.29 -10.22
N TYR A 20 1.65 13.83 -9.24
CA TYR A 20 1.69 14.38 -7.89
C TYR A 20 3.06 14.19 -7.23
N SER A 21 3.63 12.98 -7.30
CA SER A 21 4.96 12.67 -6.75
C SER A 21 6.08 13.50 -7.39
N CYS A 22 5.99 13.75 -8.71
CA CYS A 22 6.91 14.64 -9.43
C CYS A 22 6.85 16.07 -8.90
N LYS A 23 5.65 16.59 -8.61
CA LYS A 23 5.50 17.93 -8.01
C LYS A 23 6.09 18.03 -6.59
N LEU A 24 6.20 16.90 -5.88
CA LEU A 24 6.87 16.80 -4.59
C LEU A 24 8.39 16.63 -4.72
N GLY A 25 8.93 16.60 -5.94
CA GLY A 25 10.37 16.48 -6.21
C GLY A 25 10.85 15.05 -6.44
N GLN A 26 9.95 14.08 -6.60
CA GLN A 26 10.32 12.70 -6.93
C GLN A 26 10.10 12.36 -8.41
N SER A 27 11.14 11.91 -9.10
CA SER A 27 11.09 11.40 -10.48
C SER A 27 11.46 9.92 -10.65
N LYS A 28 12.11 9.30 -9.66
CA LYS A 28 12.72 7.96 -9.73
C LYS A 28 11.75 6.79 -9.51
N LEU A 29 10.47 7.05 -9.36
CA LEU A 29 9.44 6.03 -9.09
C LEU A 29 8.37 6.08 -10.15
N LYS A 30 7.80 4.92 -10.48
CA LYS A 30 6.58 4.78 -11.26
C LYS A 30 5.54 4.01 -10.45
N PHE A 31 4.28 4.22 -10.80
CA PHE A 31 3.14 3.57 -10.18
C PHE A 31 2.53 2.60 -11.20
N VAL A 32 2.12 1.42 -10.76
CA VAL A 32 1.55 0.37 -11.63
C VAL A 32 0.32 -0.22 -10.94
N ASP A 33 -0.75 -0.44 -11.69
CA ASP A 33 -1.95 -1.10 -11.16
C ASP A 33 -1.68 -2.54 -10.71
N ILE A 34 -2.24 -2.91 -9.56
CA ILE A 34 -2.31 -4.29 -9.09
C ILE A 34 -3.73 -4.80 -9.39
N TYR A 35 -3.86 -5.66 -10.40
CA TYR A 35 -5.16 -6.19 -10.82
C TYR A 35 -5.74 -7.25 -9.87
N GLY A 36 -4.89 -7.87 -9.05
CA GLY A 36 -5.31 -8.82 -8.02
C GLY A 36 -4.13 -9.33 -7.22
N PHE A 37 -4.43 -10.08 -6.16
CA PHE A 37 -3.46 -10.54 -5.17
C PHE A 37 -3.21 -12.06 -5.22
N ASN A 38 -3.64 -12.74 -6.28
CA ASN A 38 -3.18 -14.10 -6.56
C ASN A 38 -1.78 -14.03 -7.22
N ASN A 39 -0.98 -15.08 -7.04
CA ASN A 39 0.41 -15.09 -7.50
C ASN A 39 0.50 -14.78 -9.02
N ASP A 40 -0.36 -15.38 -9.84
CA ASP A 40 -0.35 -15.15 -11.30
C ASP A 40 -0.52 -13.68 -11.71
N LEU A 41 -1.34 -12.90 -10.99
CA LEU A 41 -1.49 -11.46 -11.28
C LEU A 41 -0.37 -10.63 -10.65
N LEU A 42 0.17 -11.06 -9.50
CA LEU A 42 1.32 -10.41 -8.88
C LEU A 42 2.60 -10.57 -9.71
N ASP A 43 2.76 -11.70 -10.39
CA ASP A 43 3.88 -11.99 -11.29
C ASP A 43 3.94 -11.02 -12.49
N MET A 44 2.82 -10.38 -12.83
CA MET A 44 2.75 -9.37 -13.90
C MET A 44 3.36 -8.03 -13.49
N ILE A 45 3.62 -7.81 -12.19
CA ILE A 45 4.14 -6.56 -11.66
C ILE A 45 5.67 -6.57 -11.76
N PRO A 46 6.29 -5.56 -12.42
CA PRO A 46 7.73 -5.49 -12.50
C PRO A 46 8.37 -5.40 -11.11
N GLN A 47 9.42 -6.17 -10.90
CA GLN A 47 10.20 -6.17 -9.66
C GLN A 47 11.44 -5.25 -9.81
N PRO A 48 11.95 -4.67 -8.71
CA PRO A 48 11.47 -4.82 -7.33
C PRO A 48 10.31 -3.88 -6.97
N VAL A 49 9.40 -4.35 -6.11
CA VAL A 49 8.34 -3.50 -5.53
C VAL A 49 8.81 -2.83 -4.24
N GLN A 50 8.71 -1.50 -4.18
CA GLN A 50 9.17 -0.69 -3.05
C GLN A 50 8.05 -0.32 -2.08
N ALA A 51 6.82 -0.22 -2.56
CA ALA A 51 5.63 0.01 -1.73
C ALA A 51 4.36 -0.46 -2.44
N VAL A 52 3.30 -0.70 -1.66
CA VAL A 52 1.95 -0.91 -2.16
C VAL A 52 1.03 0.14 -1.53
N ILE A 53 0.29 0.85 -2.37
CA ILE A 53 -0.78 1.77 -1.97
C ILE A 53 -2.09 1.02 -2.13
N PHE A 54 -2.82 0.84 -1.03
CA PHE A 54 -4.09 0.12 -1.03
C PHE A 54 -5.23 1.03 -0.56
N LEU A 55 -6.19 1.27 -1.45
CA LEU A 55 -7.41 2.01 -1.19
C LEU A 55 -8.57 1.02 -1.05
N TYR A 56 -9.29 1.10 0.06
CA TYR A 56 -10.42 0.22 0.36
C TYR A 56 -11.51 1.00 1.12
N PRO A 57 -12.76 0.51 1.12
CA PRO A 57 -13.85 1.20 1.79
C PRO A 57 -13.70 1.01 3.29
N VAL A 58 -13.71 2.11 4.02
CA VAL A 58 -13.69 2.09 5.48
C VAL A 58 -15.09 1.84 5.99
N ASN A 59 -15.28 0.79 6.79
CA ASN A 59 -16.50 0.56 7.55
C ASN A 59 -16.19 0.46 9.06
N ASP A 60 -17.19 0.72 9.91
CA ASP A 60 -17.02 0.77 11.37
C ASP A 60 -16.52 -0.55 11.97
N ASN A 61 -16.82 -1.68 11.31
CA ASN A 61 -16.36 -3.01 11.71
C ASN A 61 -14.83 -3.14 11.52
N ILE A 62 -14.30 -2.64 10.40
CA ILE A 62 -12.85 -2.64 10.13
C ILE A 62 -12.12 -1.66 11.07
N VAL A 63 -12.73 -0.52 11.40
CA VAL A 63 -12.10 0.49 12.28
C VAL A 63 -11.98 -0.02 13.72
N SER A 64 -13.03 -0.63 14.25
CA SER A 64 -13.06 -1.11 15.65
C SER A 64 -12.10 -2.27 15.92
N GLU A 65 -11.93 -3.20 14.98
CA GLU A 65 -11.00 -4.33 15.14
C GLU A 65 -9.52 -3.97 14.91
N ASN A 66 -9.24 -2.96 14.08
CA ASN A 66 -7.87 -2.49 13.86
C ASN A 66 -7.27 -1.83 15.11
N ASN A 67 -8.09 -1.33 16.03
CA ASN A 67 -7.64 -0.72 17.29
C ASN A 67 -7.40 -1.76 18.40
N THR A 68 -8.00 -2.95 18.30
CA THR A 68 -7.89 -3.99 19.34
C THR A 68 -6.78 -5.01 19.08
N ASN A 69 -6.41 -5.23 17.81
CA ASN A 69 -5.50 -6.30 17.39
C ASN A 69 -4.04 -5.86 17.14
N ASP A 70 -3.67 -4.61 17.44
CA ASP A 70 -2.30 -4.08 17.24
C ASP A 70 -1.26 -4.64 18.25
N LYS A 71 -1.57 -5.71 18.98
CA LYS A 71 -0.62 -6.43 19.84
C LYS A 71 0.05 -7.58 19.08
N HIS A 72 0.91 -7.28 18.13
CA HIS A 72 1.78 -8.30 17.53
C HIS A 72 3.07 -8.44 18.34
N ASN A 73 3.29 -9.62 18.95
CA ASN A 73 4.57 -10.02 19.55
C ASN A 73 5.59 -10.33 18.45
N LEU A 74 6.20 -9.29 17.87
CA LEU A 74 7.26 -9.46 16.87
C LEU A 74 8.58 -9.79 17.59
N LYS A 75 9.17 -10.95 17.27
CA LYS A 75 10.57 -11.24 17.66
C LYS A 75 11.48 -10.45 16.72
N GLU A 76 12.15 -9.44 17.25
CA GLU A 76 13.09 -8.61 16.50
C GLU A 76 14.16 -9.47 15.81
N ASN A 77 14.23 -9.39 14.48
CA ASN A 77 15.37 -9.89 13.72
C ASN A 77 15.76 -8.78 12.74
N PHE A 78 16.99 -8.27 12.87
CA PHE A 78 17.45 -7.04 12.22
C PHE A 78 17.70 -7.20 10.70
N ASP A 79 17.63 -8.42 10.18
CA ASP A 79 17.85 -8.74 8.76
C ASP A 79 16.56 -8.71 7.91
N ASN A 80 15.39 -8.53 8.53
CA ASN A 80 14.11 -8.57 7.83
C ASN A 80 13.67 -7.17 7.39
N VAL A 81 13.08 -7.06 6.19
CA VAL A 81 12.31 -5.88 5.76
C VAL A 81 11.01 -5.85 6.54
N TRP A 82 10.64 -4.70 7.08
CA TRP A 82 9.40 -4.52 7.84
C TRP A 82 8.29 -4.16 6.87
N PHE A 83 7.21 -4.94 6.83
CA PHE A 83 5.99 -4.47 6.18
C PHE A 83 5.28 -3.51 7.12
N ILE A 84 5.44 -2.21 6.85
CA ILE A 84 4.88 -1.12 7.62
C ILE A 84 3.69 -0.54 6.84
N LYS A 85 2.50 -0.64 7.43
CA LYS A 85 1.33 0.09 6.96
C LYS A 85 1.31 1.47 7.59
N GLN A 86 1.18 2.50 6.77
CA GLN A 86 0.79 3.83 7.20
C GLN A 86 -0.70 4.01 6.93
N ASP A 87 -1.45 4.37 7.98
CA ASP A 87 -2.87 4.68 7.90
C ASP A 87 -3.03 6.13 8.36
N GLY A 88 -3.49 7.02 7.47
CA GLY A 88 -3.58 8.46 7.78
C GLY A 88 -4.52 8.82 8.93
N ARG A 89 -5.23 7.84 9.50
CA ARG A 89 -6.10 7.98 10.68
C ARG A 89 -5.41 7.57 11.99
N LYS A 90 -4.21 6.98 11.92
CA LYS A 90 -3.42 6.55 13.07
C LYS A 90 -2.27 7.53 13.31
N ASP A 91 -1.95 7.75 14.58
CA ASP A 91 -0.83 8.61 14.98
C ASP A 91 0.56 7.98 14.73
N HIS A 92 0.60 6.68 14.42
CA HIS A 92 1.83 5.92 14.21
C HIS A 92 1.65 4.82 13.15
N PRO A 93 2.73 4.42 12.45
CA PRO A 93 2.70 3.28 11.55
C PRO A 93 2.46 1.95 12.28
N THR A 94 1.85 0.97 11.59
CA THR A 94 1.63 -0.39 12.11
C THR A 94 2.52 -1.38 11.37
N VAL A 95 3.24 -2.22 12.10
CA VAL A 95 4.03 -3.32 11.53
C VAL A 95 3.15 -4.56 11.44
N HIS A 96 2.95 -5.14 10.24
CA HIS A 96 2.11 -6.33 10.13
C HIS A 96 2.90 -7.65 10.04
N CYS A 97 4.08 -7.66 9.44
CA CYS A 97 4.93 -8.86 9.37
C CYS A 97 6.39 -8.53 9.06
N PHE A 98 7.21 -9.57 9.17
CA PHE A 98 8.55 -9.61 8.58
C PHE A 98 8.45 -10.11 7.14
N THR A 99 9.24 -9.52 6.25
CA THR A 99 9.39 -9.92 4.85
C THR A 99 10.84 -9.69 4.42
N ASN A 100 11.16 -9.97 3.16
CA ASN A 100 12.40 -9.58 2.49
C ASN A 100 12.09 -8.95 1.12
N GLY A 101 13.11 -8.53 0.38
CA GLY A 101 12.93 -7.89 -0.93
C GLY A 101 12.26 -8.78 -1.98
N ASP A 102 12.53 -10.09 -1.94
CA ASP A 102 12.01 -11.06 -2.92
C ASP A 102 10.54 -11.42 -2.66
N ASN A 103 10.14 -11.46 -1.38
CA ASN A 103 8.80 -11.88 -0.96
C ASN A 103 7.85 -10.72 -0.64
N PHE A 104 8.34 -9.47 -0.61
CA PHE A 104 7.58 -8.29 -0.18
C PHE A 104 6.21 -8.19 -0.83
N LEU A 105 6.12 -8.36 -2.16
CA LEU A 105 4.87 -8.22 -2.88
C LEU A 105 3.85 -9.30 -2.50
N TYR A 106 4.29 -10.55 -2.37
CA TYR A 106 3.42 -11.68 -2.03
C TYR A 106 2.96 -11.63 -0.57
N ASP A 107 3.87 -11.32 0.36
CA ASP A 107 3.56 -11.17 1.78
C ASP A 107 2.55 -10.03 1.99
N THR A 108 2.73 -8.92 1.25
CA THR A 108 1.78 -7.80 1.23
C THR A 108 0.42 -8.22 0.68
N GLY A 109 0.40 -8.93 -0.46
CA GLY A 109 -0.84 -9.38 -1.09
C GLY A 109 -1.66 -10.29 -0.18
N LYS A 110 -1.00 -11.21 0.52
CA LYS A 110 -1.63 -12.08 1.52
C LYS A 110 -2.23 -11.29 2.69
N ILE A 111 -1.50 -10.31 3.23
CA ILE A 111 -2.04 -9.44 4.28
C ILE A 111 -3.27 -8.67 3.79
N ILE A 112 -3.23 -8.17 2.55
CA ILE A 112 -4.36 -7.44 1.96
C ILE A 112 -5.59 -8.34 1.85
N GLN A 113 -5.40 -9.57 1.38
CA GLN A 113 -6.47 -10.58 1.31
C GLN A 113 -7.03 -10.90 2.70
N ASP A 114 -6.18 -11.39 3.62
CA ASP A 114 -6.58 -11.91 4.94
C ASP A 114 -7.17 -10.82 5.85
N LYS A 115 -6.60 -9.60 5.85
CA LYS A 115 -6.96 -8.55 6.81
C LYS A 115 -7.97 -7.54 6.29
N PHE A 116 -8.06 -7.35 4.98
CA PHE A 116 -8.92 -6.30 4.41
C PHE A 116 -9.97 -6.87 3.46
N ILE A 117 -9.60 -7.62 2.42
CA ILE A 117 -10.56 -8.08 1.41
C ILE A 117 -11.56 -9.08 2.00
N GLU A 118 -11.09 -10.14 2.68
CA GLU A 118 -12.00 -11.15 3.28
C GLU A 118 -12.98 -10.53 4.29
N LYS A 119 -12.55 -9.46 4.96
CA LYS A 119 -13.36 -8.76 5.96
C LYS A 119 -14.39 -7.79 5.36
N CYS A 120 -14.25 -7.42 4.09
CA CYS A 120 -15.11 -6.46 3.42
C CYS A 120 -16.45 -7.04 2.93
N LYS A 121 -16.80 -8.31 3.23
CA LYS A 121 -18.13 -8.94 3.00
C LYS A 121 -18.78 -8.52 1.66
N ASP A 122 -18.11 -8.81 0.56
CA ASP A 122 -18.55 -8.55 -0.83
C ASP A 122 -18.43 -7.09 -1.31
N ASP A 123 -17.80 -6.19 -0.56
CA ASP A 123 -17.43 -4.87 -1.08
C ASP A 123 -16.17 -4.96 -1.95
N LEU A 124 -16.38 -4.95 -3.27
CA LEU A 124 -15.33 -5.03 -4.28
C LEU A 124 -14.68 -3.68 -4.62
N ARG A 125 -15.02 -2.60 -3.90
CA ARG A 125 -14.51 -1.26 -4.18
C ARG A 125 -13.12 -1.05 -3.57
N PHE A 126 -12.14 -1.77 -4.09
CA PHE A 126 -10.74 -1.55 -3.75
C PHE A 126 -9.93 -1.18 -4.99
N SER A 127 -8.83 -0.45 -4.76
CA SER A 127 -7.82 -0.13 -5.76
C SER A 127 -6.46 -0.33 -5.12
N ALA A 128 -5.51 -0.85 -5.88
CA ALA A 128 -4.20 -1.20 -5.40
C ALA A 128 -3.15 -0.80 -6.43
N LEU A 129 -2.09 -0.13 -5.98
CA LEU A 129 -1.00 0.33 -6.82
C LEU A 129 0.33 -0.15 -6.25
N ALA A 130 1.18 -0.71 -7.09
CA ALA A 130 2.57 -0.97 -6.78
C ALA A 130 3.42 0.28 -7.10
N VAL A 131 4.36 0.60 -6.22
CA VAL A 131 5.38 1.62 -6.45
C VAL A 131 6.69 0.90 -6.74
N ILE A 132 7.27 1.19 -7.91
CA ILE A 132 8.47 0.50 -8.41
C ILE A 132 9.49 1.53 -8.93
N PRO A 133 10.79 1.18 -9.03
CA PRO A 133 11.79 2.05 -9.63
C PRO A 133 11.42 2.47 -11.05
N ASN A 134 11.70 3.71 -11.41
CA ASN A 134 11.55 4.20 -12.77
C ASN A 134 12.86 4.00 -13.54
N ASP A 135 12.90 3.01 -14.43
CA ASP A 135 14.11 2.61 -15.18
C ASP A 135 14.49 3.62 -16.29
N ASN A 136 13.70 4.68 -16.50
CA ASN A 136 13.94 5.69 -17.53
C ASN A 136 15.09 6.68 -17.22
N PHE A 137 15.89 6.45 -16.18
CA PHE A 137 17.02 7.32 -15.80
C PHE A 137 18.41 6.82 -16.24
N ASP A 138 18.50 5.65 -16.86
CA ASP A 138 19.78 5.08 -17.33
C ASP A 138 20.16 5.51 -18.77
N ILE A 139 19.50 6.53 -19.33
CA ILE A 139 19.81 7.09 -20.65
C ILE A 139 20.04 8.59 -20.56
N ILE A 140 21.19 9.01 -19.98
CA ILE A 140 21.87 10.28 -20.30
C ILE A 140 23.37 10.05 -20.26
#